data_AF-A0A0L7B5R4-F1
#
_entry.id   AF-A0A0L7B5R4-F1
#
_cell.length_a   1.000
_cell.length_b   1.000
_cell.length_c   1.000
_cell.angle_alpha   90.00
_cell.angle_beta   90.00
_cell.angle_gamma   90.00
#
_symmetry.space_group_name_H-M   'P 1'
#
loop_
_entity.id
_entity.type
_entity.pdbx_description
1 polymer ?
#
loop_
_entity_poly.entity_id
_entity_poly.type
_entity_poly.pdbx_seq_one_letter_code
_entity_poly.pdbx_strand_id
1 'polypeptide(L)'
;MTNNVDHPQHYENGPYECILLAEQYSFNVGNMIKYVWRHKAKGHPKEDLEKAIWYAHRAKANGESFAAYPWHSDSDLTDYIRSPYDWATLMHLKADTTTGVEHDFWDSMTEADDENAIHSLRQLLKETE
;
A
#
# COMPACT_ATOMS: atom_id res chain seq x y z
N MET A 1 -24.51 -0.70 -2.88
CA MET A 1 -24.53 0.76 -2.62
C MET A 1 -23.13 1.11 -2.17
N THR A 2 -22.45 2.02 -2.86
CA THR A 2 -21.11 2.50 -2.47
C THR A 2 -21.23 3.25 -1.15
N ASN A 3 -20.64 2.69 -0.08
CA ASN A 3 -20.45 3.41 1.17
C ASN A 3 -19.07 4.07 1.11
N ASN A 4 -19.02 5.40 1.07
CA ASN A 4 -17.75 6.14 1.02
C ASN A 4 -16.85 5.91 2.25
N VAL A 5 -17.39 5.29 3.30
CA VAL A 5 -16.67 4.92 4.52
C VAL A 5 -16.29 3.45 4.48
N ASP A 6 -17.25 2.54 4.27
CA ASP A 6 -17.01 1.09 4.42
C ASP A 6 -16.64 0.34 3.13
N HIS A 7 -16.70 0.96 1.94
CA HIS A 7 -16.27 0.39 0.65
C HIS A 7 -16.04 1.51 -0.38
N PRO A 8 -14.97 2.34 -0.26
CA PRO A 8 -14.82 3.49 -1.14
C PRO A 8 -14.41 3.03 -2.55
N GLN A 9 -15.18 3.42 -3.57
CA GLN A 9 -15.02 2.97 -4.97
C GLN A 9 -13.59 3.12 -5.54
N HIS A 10 -12.81 4.11 -5.08
CA HIS A 10 -11.44 4.34 -5.55
C HIS A 10 -10.39 3.39 -4.92
N TYR A 11 -10.82 2.48 -4.03
CA TYR A 11 -10.02 1.38 -3.49
C TYR A 11 -10.44 0.01 -4.02
N GLU A 12 -11.48 -0.07 -4.87
CA GLU A 12 -11.96 -1.30 -5.53
C GLU A 12 -11.17 -1.67 -6.80
N ASN A 13 -10.23 -0.83 -7.24
CA ASN A 13 -9.42 -1.05 -8.46
C ASN A 13 -8.25 -2.03 -8.27
N GLY A 14 -8.33 -2.93 -7.28
CA GLY A 14 -7.33 -3.94 -7.01
C GLY A 14 -7.97 -5.30 -6.71
N PRO A 15 -7.16 -6.34 -6.50
CA PRO A 15 -7.67 -7.71 -6.27
C PRO A 15 -8.49 -7.84 -4.97
N TYR A 16 -8.43 -6.84 -4.10
CA TYR A 16 -9.15 -6.72 -2.83
C TYR A 16 -9.14 -5.24 -2.38
N GLU A 17 -9.77 -4.91 -1.25
CA GLU A 17 -9.77 -3.53 -0.75
C GLU A 17 -8.43 -3.13 -0.11
N CYS A 18 -7.91 -1.97 -0.50
CA CYS A 18 -6.61 -1.47 -0.01
C CYS A 18 -6.43 -1.53 1.51
N ILE A 19 -7.51 -1.30 2.29
CA ILE A 19 -7.44 -1.32 3.75
C ILE A 19 -6.96 -2.67 4.28
N LEU A 20 -7.34 -3.79 3.65
CA LEU A 20 -6.96 -5.14 4.06
C LEU A 20 -5.45 -5.37 4.02
N LEU A 21 -4.73 -4.66 3.14
CA LEU A 21 -3.28 -4.67 3.10
C LEU A 21 -2.68 -3.56 3.97
N ALA A 22 -3.17 -2.33 3.83
CA ALA A 22 -2.57 -1.16 4.48
C ALA A 22 -2.59 -1.25 6.01
N GLU A 23 -3.60 -1.90 6.59
CA GLU A 23 -3.72 -2.11 8.04
C GLU A 23 -2.65 -3.05 8.62
N GLN A 24 -2.03 -3.88 7.78
CA GLN A 24 -1.01 -4.85 8.19
C GLN A 24 0.35 -4.19 8.45
N TYR A 25 0.46 -2.88 8.18
CA TYR A 25 1.70 -2.12 8.26
C TYR A 25 1.58 -0.95 9.23
N SER A 26 2.72 -0.42 9.68
CA SER A 26 2.78 0.74 10.55
C SER A 26 2.09 1.95 9.92
N PHE A 27 1.75 2.95 10.73
CA PHE A 27 1.02 4.13 10.25
C PHE A 27 1.65 4.76 9.00
N ASN A 28 2.97 4.98 8.95
CA ASN A 28 3.57 5.63 7.79
C ASN A 28 3.64 4.67 6.59
N VAL A 29 3.98 3.39 6.79
CA VAL A 29 4.06 2.40 5.70
C VAL A 29 2.67 2.09 5.11
N GLY A 30 1.65 1.93 5.95
CA GLY A 30 0.27 1.76 5.51
C GLY A 30 -0.24 2.98 4.72
N ASN A 31 0.10 4.20 5.15
CA ASN A 31 -0.22 5.39 4.36
C ASN A 31 0.52 5.42 3.02
N MET A 32 1.83 5.11 2.99
CA MET A 32 2.58 4.97 1.74
C MET A 32 1.87 4.00 0.78
N ILE A 33 1.52 2.79 1.24
CA ILE A 33 0.75 1.81 0.46
C ILE A 33 -0.55 2.42 -0.08
N LYS A 34 -1.33 3.11 0.76
CA LYS A 34 -2.60 3.75 0.33
C LYS A 34 -2.41 4.78 -0.78
N TYR A 35 -1.31 5.52 -0.75
CA TYR A 35 -1.01 6.52 -1.77
C TYR A 35 -0.57 5.87 -3.09
N VAL A 36 0.27 4.83 -3.04
CA VAL A 36 0.60 4.04 -4.24
C VAL A 36 -0.64 3.36 -4.79
N TRP A 37 -1.46 2.74 -3.95
CA TRP A 37 -2.65 2.02 -4.41
C TRP A 37 -3.58 2.87 -5.27
N ARG A 38 -3.77 4.14 -4.91
CA ARG A 38 -4.79 5.00 -5.52
C ARG A 38 -4.27 5.92 -6.63
N HIS A 39 -2.97 5.97 -6.88
CA HIS A 39 -2.36 6.97 -7.77
C HIS A 39 -2.97 6.97 -9.18
N LYS A 40 -3.35 5.80 -9.72
CA LYS A 40 -4.02 5.65 -11.02
C LYS A 40 -5.53 5.91 -11.00
N ALA A 41 -6.17 5.88 -9.83
CA ALA A 41 -7.63 5.95 -9.70
C ALA A 41 -8.15 7.36 -9.42
N LYS A 42 -7.36 8.22 -8.78
CA LYS A 42 -7.83 9.51 -8.24
C LYS A 42 -7.56 10.73 -9.14
N GLY A 43 -6.96 10.52 -10.31
CA GLY A 43 -6.71 11.58 -11.30
C GLY A 43 -5.52 12.51 -11.00
N HIS A 44 -4.81 12.30 -9.89
CA HIS A 44 -3.63 13.09 -9.49
C HIS A 44 -2.42 12.19 -9.16
N PRO A 45 -1.94 11.38 -10.13
CA PRO A 45 -0.92 10.36 -9.88
C PRO A 45 0.38 10.93 -9.31
N LYS A 46 0.83 12.09 -9.80
CA LYS A 46 2.06 12.75 -9.31
C LYS A 46 1.98 13.08 -7.82
N GLU A 47 0.93 13.77 -7.39
CA GLU A 47 0.76 14.18 -5.99
C GLU A 47 0.63 12.97 -5.04
N ASP A 48 -0.04 11.91 -5.49
CA ASP A 48 -0.16 10.68 -4.71
C ASP A 48 1.21 9.99 -4.56
N LEU A 49 2.02 9.90 -5.62
CA LEU A 49 3.36 9.32 -5.54
C LEU A 49 4.34 10.17 -4.72
N GLU A 50 4.27 11.50 -4.80
CA GLU A 50 5.03 12.41 -3.93
C GLU A 50 4.68 12.18 -2.45
N LYS A 51 3.39 11.98 -2.14
CA LYS A 51 2.95 11.65 -0.77
C LYS A 51 3.41 10.25 -0.35
N ALA A 52 3.40 9.27 -1.24
CA ALA A 52 3.94 7.94 -0.94
C ALA A 52 5.41 8.03 -0.53
N ILE A 53 6.24 8.75 -1.30
CA ILE A 53 7.66 8.99 -1.00
C ILE A 53 7.82 9.72 0.34
N TRP A 54 6.99 10.73 0.61
CA TRP A 54 7.01 11.46 1.88
C TRP A 54 6.76 10.54 3.08
N TYR A 55 5.77 9.66 3.00
CA TYR A 55 5.50 8.67 4.05
C TYR A 55 6.60 7.62 4.18
N ALA A 56 7.18 7.15 3.07
CA ALA A 56 8.29 6.22 3.07
C ALA A 56 9.51 6.79 3.82
N HIS A 57 9.85 8.05 3.58
CA HIS A 57 10.94 8.73 4.29
C HIS A 57 10.67 8.91 5.78
N ARG A 58 9.42 9.17 6.18
CA ARG A 58 9.03 9.23 7.59
C ARG A 58 9.13 7.87 8.27
N ALA A 59 8.69 6.81 7.60
CA ALA A 59 8.81 5.44 8.11
C ALA A 59 10.28 5.13 8.42
N LYS A 60 11.21 5.40 7.48
CA LYS A 60 12.64 5.23 7.71
C LYS A 60 13.19 6.09 8.85
N ALA A 61 12.82 7.37 8.88
CA ALA A 61 13.26 8.28 9.94
C ALA A 61 12.80 7.85 11.34
N ASN A 62 11.65 7.18 11.43
CA ASN A 62 11.09 6.66 12.67
C ASN A 62 11.55 5.23 13.01
N GLY A 63 12.32 4.58 12.14
CA GLY A 63 12.69 3.16 12.30
C GLY A 63 11.52 2.19 12.13
N GLU A 64 10.48 2.58 11.39
CA GLU A 64 9.36 1.71 11.06
C GLU A 64 9.79 0.68 10.02
N SER A 65 9.48 -0.59 10.28
CA SER A 65 9.77 -1.69 9.37
C SER A 65 8.85 -1.65 8.15
N PHE A 66 9.41 -1.94 6.98
CA PHE A 66 8.65 -2.20 5.75
C PHE A 66 8.13 -3.64 5.68
N ALA A 67 8.43 -4.48 6.67
CA ALA A 67 7.74 -5.74 6.88
C ALA A 67 6.39 -5.49 7.57
N ALA A 68 5.39 -6.29 7.21
CA ALA A 68 4.10 -6.22 7.87
C ALA A 68 4.22 -6.65 9.34
N TYR A 69 3.52 -5.93 10.21
CA TYR A 69 3.28 -6.30 11.59
C TYR A 69 1.79 -6.11 11.86
N PRO A 70 0.98 -7.18 11.94
CA PRO A 70 -0.47 -7.07 12.08
C PRO A 70 -0.86 -6.39 13.41
N TRP A 71 -1.02 -5.06 13.42
CA TRP A 71 -1.35 -4.26 14.60
C TRP A 71 -2.68 -4.63 15.24
N HIS A 72 -3.52 -5.36 14.50
CA HIS A 72 -4.86 -5.74 14.90
C HIS A 72 -5.00 -7.21 15.29
N SER A 73 -3.91 -7.98 15.44
CA SER A 73 -4.01 -9.39 15.87
C SER A 73 -4.88 -9.57 17.12
N ASP A 74 -4.87 -8.59 18.02
CA ASP A 74 -5.53 -8.63 19.34
C ASP A 74 -6.80 -7.74 19.43
N SER A 75 -7.30 -7.24 18.29
CA SER A 75 -8.50 -6.38 18.28
C SER A 75 -9.78 -7.19 18.44
N ASP A 76 -10.57 -6.90 19.48
CA ASP A 76 -11.91 -7.47 19.75
C ASP A 76 -13.02 -6.92 18.82
N LEU A 77 -12.68 -6.11 17.82
CA LEU A 77 -13.64 -5.62 16.83
C LEU A 77 -14.15 -6.80 15.98
N THR A 78 -15.42 -7.17 16.14
CA THR A 78 -16.05 -8.30 15.46
C THR A 78 -16.71 -7.94 14.12
N ASP A 79 -17.00 -6.65 13.90
CA ASP A 79 -17.61 -6.12 12.67
C ASP A 79 -16.57 -5.76 11.58
N TYR A 80 -15.30 -6.07 11.82
CA TYR A 80 -14.21 -5.70 10.93
C TYR A 80 -13.95 -6.80 9.88
N ILE A 81 -14.04 -6.46 8.60
CA ILE A 81 -13.66 -7.37 7.51
C ILE A 81 -12.14 -7.56 7.58
N ARG A 82 -11.69 -8.68 8.13
CA ARG A 82 -10.30 -9.13 7.98
C ARG A 82 -10.15 -9.93 6.71
N SER A 83 -9.04 -9.73 6.01
CA SER A 83 -8.65 -10.64 4.95
C SER A 83 -8.42 -12.05 5.51
N PRO A 84 -8.90 -13.11 4.85
CA PRO A 84 -8.53 -14.49 5.18
C PRO A 84 -7.09 -14.82 4.77
N TYR A 85 -6.47 -13.98 3.95
CA TYR A 85 -5.10 -14.09 3.48
C TYR A 85 -4.15 -13.25 4.32
N ASP A 86 -2.93 -13.74 4.51
CA ASP A 86 -1.85 -12.98 5.13
C ASP A 86 -1.37 -11.82 4.24
N TRP A 87 -0.60 -10.92 4.83
CA TRP A 87 -0.08 -9.73 4.16
C TRP A 87 0.79 -10.08 2.93
N ALA A 88 1.56 -11.16 2.98
CA ALA A 88 2.43 -11.57 1.88
C ALA A 88 1.60 -12.04 0.68
N THR A 89 0.57 -12.86 0.93
CA THR A 89 -0.38 -13.28 -0.10
C THR A 89 -1.11 -12.09 -0.70
N LEU A 90 -1.60 -11.15 0.13
CA LEU A 90 -2.22 -9.92 -0.33
C LEU A 90 -1.26 -9.10 -1.19
N MET A 91 -0.01 -8.95 -0.77
CA MET A 91 1.01 -8.20 -1.50
C MET A 91 1.31 -8.83 -2.87
N HIS A 92 1.52 -10.15 -2.93
CA HIS A 92 1.70 -10.87 -4.19
C HIS A 92 0.49 -10.74 -5.13
N LEU A 93 -0.72 -10.92 -4.60
CA LEU A 93 -1.95 -10.71 -5.38
C LEU A 93 -1.96 -9.31 -6.00
N LYS A 94 -1.52 -8.28 -5.27
CA LYS A 94 -1.43 -6.91 -5.81
C LYS A 94 -0.33 -6.80 -6.85
N ALA A 95 0.86 -7.36 -6.62
CA ALA A 95 1.96 -7.36 -7.58
C ALA A 95 1.55 -7.99 -8.92
N ASP A 96 0.86 -9.13 -8.89
CA ASP A 96 0.36 -9.87 -10.07
C ASP A 96 -0.61 -9.06 -10.95
N THR A 97 -1.27 -8.04 -10.39
CA THR A 97 -2.14 -7.13 -11.15
C THR A 97 -1.39 -5.99 -11.85
N THR A 98 -0.08 -5.93 -11.70
CA THR A 98 0.76 -4.82 -12.16
C THR A 98 1.93 -5.30 -13.00
N THR A 99 2.57 -4.36 -13.69
CA THR A 99 3.74 -4.64 -14.54
C THR A 99 4.74 -3.49 -14.43
N GLY A 100 5.99 -3.75 -14.81
CA GLY A 100 7.04 -2.72 -14.82
C GLY A 100 7.33 -2.19 -13.42
N VAL A 101 7.62 -0.89 -13.31
CA VAL A 101 8.07 -0.27 -12.05
C VAL A 101 7.03 -0.38 -10.93
N GLU A 102 5.73 -0.40 -11.25
CA GLU A 102 4.70 -0.62 -10.22
C GLU A 102 4.81 -2.04 -9.63
N HIS A 103 5.05 -3.04 -10.47
CA HIS A 103 5.27 -4.41 -10.01
C HIS A 103 6.50 -4.49 -9.12
N ASP A 104 7.61 -3.87 -9.53
CA ASP A 104 8.86 -3.86 -8.77
C ASP A 104 8.67 -3.23 -7.38
N PHE A 105 7.81 -2.21 -7.25
CA PHE A 105 7.45 -1.65 -5.95
C PHE A 105 6.72 -2.67 -5.07
N TRP A 106 5.69 -3.33 -5.58
CA TRP A 106 4.91 -4.29 -4.79
C TRP A 106 5.75 -5.53 -4.42
N ASP A 107 6.61 -6.00 -5.31
CA ASP A 107 7.55 -7.10 -5.08
C ASP A 107 8.60 -6.72 -4.02
N SER A 108 9.15 -5.50 -4.06
CA SER A 108 10.07 -5.02 -3.01
C SER A 108 9.44 -5.06 -1.61
N MET A 109 8.12 -4.82 -1.53
CA MET A 109 7.38 -4.86 -0.26
C MET A 109 7.13 -6.28 0.25
N THR A 110 7.17 -7.33 -0.59
CA THR A 110 7.06 -8.73 -0.12
C THR A 110 8.33 -9.13 0.63
N GLU A 111 9.48 -8.63 0.16
CA GLU A 111 10.80 -8.88 0.75
C GLU A 111 11.18 -7.90 1.88
N ALA A 112 10.28 -6.96 2.20
CA ALA A 112 10.54 -5.85 3.13
C ALA A 112 11.80 -5.02 2.76
N ASP A 113 12.10 -4.91 1.47
CA ASP A 113 13.24 -4.16 0.93
C ASP A 113 12.86 -2.68 0.77
N ASP A 114 13.18 -1.89 1.80
CA ASP A 114 12.81 -0.48 1.86
C ASP A 114 13.59 0.39 0.85
N GLU A 115 14.84 0.03 0.54
CA GLU A 115 15.65 0.74 -0.46
C GLU A 115 15.08 0.53 -1.87
N ASN A 116 14.76 -0.71 -2.25
CA ASN A 116 14.16 -0.99 -3.55
C ASN A 116 12.72 -0.48 -3.66
N ALA A 117 11.93 -0.53 -2.59
CA ALA A 117 10.60 0.07 -2.57
C ALA A 117 10.68 1.58 -2.84
N ILE A 118 11.58 2.31 -2.15
CA ILE A 118 11.77 3.76 -2.36
C ILE A 118 12.35 4.06 -3.74
N HIS A 119 13.26 3.22 -4.25
CA HIS A 119 13.78 3.35 -5.60
C HIS A 119 12.64 3.28 -6.63
N SER A 120 11.79 2.26 -6.53
CA SER A 120 10.64 2.04 -7.43
C SER A 120 9.64 3.20 -7.36
N LEU A 121 9.36 3.74 -6.16
CA LEU A 121 8.52 4.94 -6.02
C LEU A 121 9.08 6.15 -6.78
N ARG A 122 10.39 6.36 -6.72
CA ARG A 122 11.04 7.47 -7.45
C ARG A 122 11.00 7.28 -8.95
N GLN A 123 11.07 6.03 -9.43
CA GLN A 123 10.92 5.73 -10.85
C GLN A 123 9.48 5.92 -11.31
N LEU A 124 8.49 5.43 -10.54
CA LEU A 124 7.07 5.68 -10.80
C LEU A 124 6.77 7.17 -10.89
N LEU A 125 7.34 7.99 -9.99
CA LEU A 125 7.13 9.43 -10.03
C LEU A 125 7.63 10.05 -11.35
N LYS A 126 8.78 9.60 -11.87
CA LYS A 126 9.30 10.08 -13.17
C LYS A 126 8.40 9.69 -14.34
N GLU A 127 7.70 8.55 -14.26
CA GLU A 127 6.74 8.16 -15.30
C GLU A 127 5.50 9.07 -15.34
N THR A 128 5.30 9.92 -14.33
CA THR A 128 4.21 10.91 -14.29
C THR A 128 4.59 12.30 -14.82
N GLU A 129 5.85 12.51 -15.19
CA GLU A 129 6.38 13.76 -15.77
C GLU A 129 6.29 13.77 -17.30
#